data_AF-A0A813GHF4-F1
#
_entry.id   AF-A0A813GHF4-F1
#
_cell.length_a   1.000
_cell.length_b   1.000
_cell.length_c   1.000
_cell.angle_alpha   90.00
_cell.angle_beta   90.00
_cell.angle_gamma   90.00
#
_symmetry.space_group_name_H-M   'P 1'
#
loop_
_entity.id
_entity.type
_entity.pdbx_description
1 polymer ?
#
loop_
_entity_poly.entity_id
_entity_poly.type
_entity_poly.pdbx_seq_one_letter_code
_entity_poly.pdbx_strand_id
1 'polypeptide(L)'
;MRVGALSEETFALTTACASNYPTPPCSVPGSMQVTTLDLYRIRSASEPDEIQNRNTGDALGDMAFLCGEEAGKTYNGSVITHWRLTASTSWGQYAYCVYRSGQKVCAGGTDRLVGRESGFGLGSGLLQGPCSENADCGSWFSLPAAGQCRPGEAVGSPSGCTWGEAVALRSVAASCLFAERLLAASCKREQGHAPFAKSAAILVAALASSDPEKGGCPDAPAALSRQSIMV
;
A
#
# COMPACT_ATOMS: atom_id res chain seq x y z
N MET A 1 -2.54 44.69 14.47
CA MET A 1 -3.21 44.30 13.21
C MET A 1 -4.30 43.30 13.58
N ARG A 2 -5.58 43.58 13.28
CA ARG A 2 -6.68 42.61 13.50
C ARG A 2 -7.07 42.05 12.14
N VAL A 3 -7.02 40.73 11.99
CA VAL A 3 -7.53 40.04 10.81
C VAL A 3 -9.06 39.97 10.98
N GLY A 4 -9.81 40.42 9.97
CA GLY A 4 -11.28 40.35 9.98
C GLY A 4 -11.79 38.91 9.91
N ALA A 5 -13.10 38.72 10.12
CA ALA A 5 -13.72 37.41 9.93
C ALA A 5 -13.62 36.97 8.46
N LEU A 6 -13.28 35.70 8.24
CA LEU A 6 -13.27 35.10 6.91
C LEU A 6 -14.71 34.81 6.46
N SER A 7 -14.96 34.90 5.16
CA SER A 7 -16.28 34.60 4.58
C SER A 7 -16.57 33.09 4.58
N GLU A 8 -17.83 32.69 4.57
CA GLU A 8 -18.23 31.28 4.42
C GLU A 8 -17.69 30.64 3.13
N GLU A 9 -17.60 31.42 2.04
CA GLU A 9 -17.04 30.98 0.77
C GLU A 9 -15.57 30.55 0.88
N THR A 10 -14.80 31.15 1.80
CA THR A 10 -13.42 30.76 2.09
C THR A 10 -13.33 29.31 2.58
N PHE A 11 -14.40 28.79 3.17
CA PHE A 11 -14.50 27.43 3.68
C PHE A 11 -15.33 26.52 2.78
N ALA A 12 -15.83 27.01 1.64
CA ALA A 12 -16.54 26.19 0.69
C ALA A 12 -15.62 25.10 0.13
N LEU A 13 -16.13 23.88 0.04
CA LEU A 13 -15.42 22.79 -0.62
C LEU A 13 -15.20 23.14 -2.09
N THR A 14 -14.02 22.82 -2.61
CA THR A 14 -13.78 22.91 -4.06
C THR A 14 -14.79 22.04 -4.81
N THR A 15 -15.12 22.36 -6.06
CA THR A 15 -16.04 21.54 -6.88
C THR A 15 -15.61 20.07 -6.94
N ALA A 16 -14.30 19.80 -6.96
CA ALA A 16 -13.76 18.45 -6.91
C ALA A 16 -14.20 17.70 -5.63
N CYS A 17 -14.12 18.33 -4.47
CA CYS A 17 -14.54 17.73 -3.21
C CYS A 17 -16.07 17.75 -3.01
N ALA A 18 -16.75 18.78 -3.51
CA ALA A 18 -18.18 18.97 -3.29
C ALA A 18 -19.06 18.07 -4.17
N SER A 19 -18.61 17.75 -5.39
CA SER A 19 -19.44 17.08 -6.40
C SER A 19 -18.80 15.84 -7.02
N ASN A 20 -17.48 15.69 -6.94
CA ASN A 20 -16.75 14.59 -7.57
C ASN A 20 -16.12 13.62 -6.55
N TYR A 21 -16.51 13.72 -5.27
CA TYR A 21 -16.02 12.85 -4.20
C TYR A 21 -17.12 11.89 -3.69
N PRO A 22 -16.83 10.59 -3.53
CA PRO A 22 -15.59 9.93 -3.97
C PRO A 22 -15.50 9.88 -5.50
N THR A 23 -14.28 9.82 -6.04
CA THR A 23 -14.08 9.72 -7.49
C THR A 23 -14.75 8.44 -8.02
N PRO A 24 -15.43 8.49 -9.18
CA PRO A 24 -16.00 7.29 -9.79
C PRO A 24 -14.93 6.21 -9.99
N PRO A 25 -15.29 4.93 -9.88
CA PRO A 25 -14.33 3.84 -10.11
C PRO A 25 -13.78 3.88 -11.53
N CYS A 26 -12.57 3.34 -11.71
CA CYS A 26 -11.98 3.24 -13.03
C CYS A 26 -12.89 2.46 -13.98
N SER A 27 -13.29 3.11 -15.06
CA SER A 27 -14.10 2.50 -16.10
C SER A 27 -13.21 1.58 -16.92
N VAL A 28 -13.38 0.26 -16.78
CA VAL A 28 -12.72 -0.71 -17.66
C VAL A 28 -13.73 -1.08 -18.75
N PRO A 29 -13.56 -0.64 -20.01
CA PRO A 29 -14.46 -1.05 -21.08
C PRO A 29 -14.41 -2.57 -21.25
N GLY A 30 -15.57 -3.24 -21.18
CA GLY A 30 -15.72 -4.62 -21.65
C GLY A 30 -15.93 -5.70 -20.58
N SER A 31 -15.52 -5.52 -19.33
CA SER A 31 -15.86 -6.36 -18.15
C SER A 31 -14.93 -6.00 -17.00
N MET A 32 -15.39 -6.15 -15.75
CA MET A 32 -14.53 -6.14 -14.57
C MET A 32 -13.40 -7.15 -14.76
N GLN A 33 -12.15 -6.70 -14.83
CA GLN A 33 -10.99 -7.59 -14.91
C GLN A 33 -10.53 -7.92 -13.49
N VAL A 34 -10.02 -9.13 -13.32
CA VAL A 34 -9.39 -9.57 -12.07
C VAL A 34 -7.90 -9.71 -12.33
N THR A 35 -7.09 -9.14 -11.45
CA THR A 35 -5.64 -9.26 -11.49
C THR A 35 -5.11 -9.85 -10.19
N THR A 36 -3.95 -10.49 -10.26
CA THR A 36 -3.16 -10.82 -9.07
C THR A 36 -2.31 -9.61 -8.69
N LEU A 37 -2.26 -9.29 -7.41
CA LEU A 37 -1.40 -8.26 -6.84
C LEU A 37 -0.34 -8.91 -5.97
N ASP A 38 0.91 -8.46 -6.14
CA ASP A 38 2.02 -8.69 -5.23
C ASP A 38 2.25 -7.39 -4.44
N LEU A 39 1.94 -7.45 -3.15
CA LEU A 39 1.89 -6.29 -2.28
C LEU A 39 2.94 -6.39 -1.17
N TYR A 40 3.53 -5.26 -0.84
CA TYR A 40 4.56 -5.11 0.16
C TYR A 40 4.07 -4.14 1.22
N ARG A 41 4.42 -4.44 2.47
CA ARG A 41 4.04 -3.61 3.59
C ARG A 41 5.05 -3.75 4.71
N ILE A 42 5.60 -2.63 5.14
CA ILE A 42 6.29 -2.54 6.42
C ILE A 42 5.28 -2.39 7.57
N ARG A 43 5.54 -3.07 8.69
CA ARG A 43 4.78 -2.93 9.94
C ARG A 43 5.69 -3.00 11.15
N SER A 44 5.27 -2.36 12.24
CA SER A 44 5.88 -2.55 13.55
C SER A 44 5.48 -3.90 14.17
N ALA A 45 6.23 -4.36 15.17
CA ALA A 45 5.92 -5.59 15.91
C ALA A 45 4.57 -5.55 16.65
N SER A 46 4.06 -4.35 16.99
CA SER A 46 2.77 -4.15 17.66
C SER A 46 1.58 -4.18 16.72
N GLU A 47 1.81 -4.17 15.41
CA GLU A 47 0.75 -4.20 14.42
C GLU A 47 0.35 -5.63 14.09
N PRO A 48 -0.97 -5.93 14.01
CA PRO A 48 -1.43 -7.22 13.56
C PRO A 48 -0.91 -7.57 12.16
N ASP A 49 -0.61 -8.85 11.93
CA ASP A 49 -0.17 -9.37 10.64
C ASP A 49 -1.37 -9.64 9.73
N GLU A 50 -1.97 -8.55 9.25
CA GLU A 50 -3.16 -8.56 8.43
C GLU A 50 -3.11 -7.40 7.42
N ILE A 51 -3.87 -7.52 6.33
CA ILE A 51 -3.87 -6.54 5.24
C ILE A 51 -5.18 -5.73 5.14
N GLN A 52 -6.25 -6.15 5.83
CA GLN A 52 -7.52 -5.40 5.80
C GLN A 52 -7.35 -4.02 6.44
N ASN A 53 -7.88 -2.98 5.77
CA ASN A 53 -7.82 -1.59 6.22
C ASN A 53 -6.37 -1.16 6.47
N ARG A 54 -5.49 -1.43 5.50
CA ARG A 54 -4.09 -1.05 5.48
C ARG A 54 -3.70 -0.39 4.16
N ASN A 55 -2.73 0.51 4.25
CA ASN A 55 -1.94 0.92 3.10
C ASN A 55 -0.95 -0.18 2.75
N THR A 56 -0.84 -0.46 1.47
CA THR A 56 0.15 -1.36 0.87
C THR A 56 0.63 -0.77 -0.44
N GLY A 57 1.79 -1.19 -0.93
CA GLY A 57 2.26 -0.83 -2.25
C GLY A 57 2.63 -2.06 -3.06
N ASP A 58 2.63 -1.95 -4.38
CA ASP A 58 3.52 -2.82 -5.16
C ASP A 58 4.99 -2.49 -4.85
N ALA A 59 5.94 -3.21 -5.43
CA ALA A 59 7.35 -3.03 -5.10
C ALA A 59 7.84 -1.59 -5.34
N LEU A 60 7.39 -0.92 -6.41
CA LEU A 60 7.80 0.46 -6.70
C LEU A 60 7.06 1.44 -5.77
N GLY A 61 5.77 1.21 -5.54
CA GLY A 61 4.94 2.03 -4.66
C GLY A 61 5.49 2.03 -3.23
N ASP A 62 5.74 0.86 -2.65
CA ASP A 62 6.28 0.78 -1.28
C ASP A 62 7.69 1.39 -1.20
N MET A 63 8.49 1.35 -2.27
CA MET A 63 9.76 2.08 -2.31
C MET A 63 9.58 3.59 -2.38
N ALA A 64 8.56 4.11 -3.05
CA ALA A 64 8.25 5.53 -2.97
C ALA A 64 8.04 5.95 -1.50
N PHE A 65 7.33 5.13 -0.70
CA PHE A 65 7.18 5.32 0.75
C PHE A 65 8.51 5.25 1.51
N LEU A 66 9.17 4.10 1.44
CA LEU A 66 10.34 3.77 2.25
C LEU A 66 11.57 4.64 1.91
N CYS A 67 11.73 5.01 0.64
CA CYS A 67 12.83 5.88 0.19
C CYS A 67 12.49 7.38 0.22
N GLY A 68 11.22 7.76 0.33
CA GLY A 68 10.78 9.15 0.38
C GLY A 68 10.72 9.71 1.81
N GLU A 69 9.67 9.37 2.54
CA GLU A 69 9.37 9.92 3.88
C GLU A 69 10.18 9.26 5.00
N GLU A 70 10.64 8.05 4.76
CA GLU A 70 11.25 7.22 5.80
C GLU A 70 12.76 7.00 5.60
N ALA A 71 13.35 7.63 4.57
CA ALA A 71 14.78 7.57 4.33
C ALA A 71 15.55 8.12 5.55
N GLY A 72 16.20 7.21 6.28
CA GLY A 72 16.99 7.54 7.48
C GLY A 72 16.30 7.27 8.80
N LYS A 73 15.05 6.76 8.82
CA LYS A 73 14.45 6.24 10.06
C LYS A 73 14.98 4.85 10.38
N THR A 74 15.04 4.53 11.67
CA THR A 74 15.42 3.21 12.16
C THR A 74 14.18 2.32 12.25
N TYR A 75 14.14 1.25 11.45
CA TYR A 75 13.07 0.26 11.45
C TYR A 75 13.35 -0.91 12.40
N ASN A 76 13.90 -0.60 13.57
CA ASN A 76 14.26 -1.62 14.55
C ASN A 76 13.00 -2.31 15.06
N GLY A 77 12.95 -3.63 14.92
CA GLY A 77 11.77 -4.44 15.29
C GLY A 77 10.61 -4.36 14.30
N SER A 78 10.79 -3.72 13.14
CA SER A 78 9.81 -3.77 12.05
C SER A 78 9.99 -5.00 11.18
N VAL A 79 8.89 -5.42 10.56
CA VAL A 79 8.82 -6.54 9.63
C VAL A 79 8.26 -6.03 8.31
N ILE A 80 8.80 -6.52 7.20
CA ILE A 80 8.24 -6.30 5.87
C ILE A 80 7.65 -7.62 5.40
N THR A 81 6.37 -7.60 5.00
CA THR A 81 5.65 -8.77 4.52
C THR A 81 5.31 -8.63 3.05
N HIS A 82 5.57 -9.68 2.27
CA HIS A 82 5.07 -9.87 0.91
C HIS A 82 3.74 -10.61 0.96
N TRP A 83 2.71 -9.98 0.45
CA TRP A 83 1.36 -10.50 0.33
C TRP A 83 1.01 -10.75 -1.14
N ARG A 84 0.18 -11.76 -1.38
CA ARG A 84 -0.44 -12.01 -2.67
C ARG A 84 -1.95 -12.17 -2.53
N LEU A 85 -2.69 -11.51 -3.41
CA LEU A 85 -4.15 -11.61 -3.48
C LEU A 85 -4.65 -11.37 -4.91
N THR A 86 -5.90 -11.73 -5.18
CA THR A 86 -6.60 -11.34 -6.41
C THR A 86 -7.48 -10.12 -6.14
N ALA A 87 -7.58 -9.19 -7.08
CA ALA A 87 -8.37 -7.98 -6.93
C ALA A 87 -9.01 -7.57 -8.26
N SER A 88 -10.15 -6.87 -8.14
CA SER A 88 -10.80 -6.19 -9.24
C SER A 88 -9.95 -5.02 -9.72
N THR A 89 -9.82 -4.85 -11.03
CA THR A 89 -9.21 -3.66 -11.62
C THR A 89 -10.18 -2.48 -11.74
N SER A 90 -11.44 -2.62 -11.30
CA SER A 90 -12.38 -1.50 -11.13
C SER A 90 -12.00 -0.70 -9.89
N TRP A 91 -10.78 -0.13 -9.90
CA TRP A 91 -10.18 0.56 -8.76
C TRP A 91 -11.06 1.71 -8.29
N GLY A 92 -11.24 1.82 -6.98
CA GLY A 92 -11.84 2.97 -6.34
C GLY A 92 -10.79 4.04 -6.01
N GLN A 93 -11.26 5.11 -5.37
CA GLN A 93 -10.38 6.09 -4.76
C GLN A 93 -9.57 5.43 -3.63
N TYR A 94 -8.29 5.74 -3.55
CA TYR A 94 -7.44 5.32 -2.44
C TYR A 94 -7.94 5.86 -1.09
N ALA A 95 -7.87 5.03 -0.05
CA ALA A 95 -8.08 5.41 1.33
C ALA A 95 -6.75 5.36 2.10
N TYR A 96 -6.42 6.44 2.80
CA TYR A 96 -5.29 6.44 3.71
C TYR A 96 -5.63 5.68 4.99
N CYS A 97 -5.18 4.44 5.08
CA CYS A 97 -5.44 3.47 6.12
C CYS A 97 -4.20 3.19 6.99
N VAL A 98 -4.18 3.78 8.18
CA VAL A 98 -3.08 3.65 9.14
C VAL A 98 -3.48 2.87 10.39
N TYR A 99 -2.50 2.23 11.02
CA TYR A 99 -2.65 1.69 12.36
C TYR A 99 -2.01 2.62 13.38
N ARG A 100 -2.80 3.11 14.34
CA ARG A 100 -2.32 4.01 15.40
C ARG A 100 -3.00 3.65 16.71
N SER A 101 -2.21 3.52 17.77
CA SER A 101 -2.69 3.28 19.13
C SER A 101 -3.67 2.09 19.25
N GLY A 102 -3.38 0.99 18.57
CA GLY A 102 -4.23 -0.21 18.61
C GLY A 102 -5.39 -0.22 17.61
N GLN A 103 -5.62 0.88 16.87
CA GLN A 103 -6.79 1.06 16.02
C GLN A 103 -6.43 1.20 14.54
N LYS A 104 -7.31 0.69 13.66
CA LYS A 104 -7.25 0.90 12.22
C LYS A 104 -8.07 2.14 11.88
N VAL A 105 -7.45 3.17 11.32
CA VAL A 105 -8.13 4.40 10.90
C VAL A 105 -7.92 4.58 9.42
N CYS A 106 -9.02 4.60 8.67
CA CYS A 106 -9.01 4.90 7.24
C CYS A 106 -9.72 6.23 6.99
N ALA A 107 -9.13 7.07 6.14
CA ALA A 107 -9.74 8.28 5.62
C ALA A 107 -9.70 8.24 4.08
N GLY A 108 -10.82 8.50 3.43
CA GLY A 108 -10.93 8.34 1.98
C GLY A 108 -11.70 7.08 1.57
N GLY A 109 -11.44 6.62 0.35
CA GLY A 109 -11.97 5.36 -0.17
C GLY A 109 -13.29 5.47 -0.94
N THR A 110 -13.60 4.39 -1.67
CA THR A 110 -14.88 4.21 -2.36
C THR A 110 -15.53 2.90 -1.89
N ASP A 111 -16.27 2.96 -0.78
CA ASP A 111 -17.04 1.85 -0.21
C ASP A 111 -16.24 0.54 -0.12
N ARG A 112 -16.60 -0.48 -0.92
CA ARG A 112 -15.99 -1.82 -0.94
C ARG A 112 -14.85 -1.97 -1.93
N LEU A 113 -14.56 -0.96 -2.74
CA LEU A 113 -13.58 -1.09 -3.83
C LEU A 113 -12.15 -1.05 -3.30
N VAL A 114 -11.27 -1.85 -3.89
CA VAL A 114 -9.83 -1.65 -3.70
C VAL A 114 -9.48 -0.27 -4.22
N GLY A 115 -9.05 0.59 -3.32
CA GLY A 115 -8.58 1.93 -3.67
C GLY A 115 -7.17 1.84 -4.23
N ARG A 116 -6.88 2.63 -5.25
CA ARG A 116 -5.56 2.68 -5.88
C ARG A 116 -5.14 4.13 -6.10
N GLU A 117 -3.86 4.41 -5.90
CA GLU A 117 -3.23 5.66 -6.31
C GLU A 117 -1.80 5.38 -6.79
N SER A 118 -1.22 6.30 -7.54
CA SER A 118 0.23 6.37 -7.74
C SER A 118 0.93 6.53 -6.38
N GLY A 119 2.12 5.94 -6.17
CA GLY A 119 2.83 6.08 -4.89
C GLY A 119 2.98 7.55 -4.47
N PHE A 120 2.45 7.92 -3.29
CA PHE A 120 2.36 9.30 -2.79
C PHE A 120 1.55 10.30 -3.65
N GLY A 121 0.68 9.82 -4.54
CA GLY A 121 0.03 10.69 -5.53
C GLY A 121 1.04 11.32 -6.53
N LEU A 122 2.25 10.76 -6.65
CA LEU A 122 3.30 11.25 -7.53
C LEU A 122 3.07 10.81 -8.98
N GLY A 123 3.86 11.37 -9.90
CA GLY A 123 3.87 10.97 -11.30
C GLY A 123 2.89 11.74 -12.17
N SER A 124 2.64 11.21 -13.38
CA SER A 124 1.89 11.88 -14.44
C SER A 124 0.40 11.48 -14.54
N GLY A 125 -0.07 10.58 -13.67
CA GLY A 125 -1.43 10.06 -13.70
C GLY A 125 -2.49 11.12 -13.38
N LEU A 126 -3.58 11.13 -14.15
CA LEU A 126 -4.77 11.92 -13.81
C LEU A 126 -5.35 11.44 -12.48
N LEU A 127 -5.87 12.38 -11.66
CA LEU A 127 -6.55 12.10 -10.39
C LEU A 127 -5.70 11.28 -9.40
N GLN A 128 -4.38 11.48 -9.36
CA GLN A 128 -3.44 10.71 -8.52
C GLN A 128 -3.32 9.24 -8.93
N GLY A 129 -3.58 8.94 -10.20
CA GLY A 129 -3.33 7.66 -10.82
C GLY A 129 -4.14 6.43 -10.40
N PRO A 130 -5.39 6.51 -9.91
CA PRO A 130 -6.21 5.30 -9.69
C PRO A 130 -6.37 4.50 -10.99
N CYS A 131 -6.47 5.21 -12.13
CA CYS A 131 -6.76 4.64 -13.44
C CYS A 131 -5.61 4.71 -14.46
N SER A 132 -4.37 4.99 -14.02
CA SER A 132 -3.17 4.95 -14.86
C SER A 132 -2.28 3.77 -14.50
N GLU A 133 -1.30 3.43 -15.33
CA GLU A 133 -0.37 2.31 -15.02
C GLU A 133 0.51 2.58 -13.80
N ASN A 134 0.85 3.86 -13.55
CA ASN A 134 1.77 4.30 -12.49
C ASN A 134 3.18 3.70 -12.63
N ALA A 135 3.66 3.48 -13.86
CA ALA A 135 4.94 2.85 -14.14
C ALA A 135 6.17 3.64 -13.60
N ASP A 136 6.00 4.92 -13.30
CA ASP A 136 7.03 5.85 -12.84
C ASP A 136 7.22 5.88 -11.32
N CYS A 137 6.26 5.38 -10.53
CA CYS A 137 6.33 5.43 -9.07
C CYS A 137 5.66 4.22 -8.38
N GLY A 138 5.10 3.30 -9.16
CA GLY A 138 4.29 2.20 -8.67
C GLY A 138 2.94 2.65 -8.14
N SER A 139 2.20 1.69 -7.63
CA SER A 139 0.86 1.89 -7.08
C SER A 139 0.84 1.64 -5.57
N TRP A 140 0.10 2.49 -4.87
CA TRP A 140 -0.41 2.19 -3.53
C TRP A 140 -1.84 1.68 -3.63
N PHE A 141 -2.17 0.81 -2.68
CA PHE A 141 -3.46 0.14 -2.59
C PHE A 141 -3.99 0.23 -1.17
N SER A 142 -5.28 0.53 -1.06
CA SER A 142 -6.05 0.46 0.17
C SER A 142 -7.08 -0.66 0.07
N LEU A 143 -7.03 -1.60 0.99
CA LEU A 143 -7.82 -2.84 0.94
C LEU A 143 -8.93 -2.81 1.99
N PRO A 144 -10.13 -2.26 1.69
CA PRO A 144 -11.20 -2.17 2.67
C PRO A 144 -11.67 -3.57 3.08
N ALA A 145 -11.82 -3.80 4.39
CA ALA A 145 -12.30 -5.08 4.92
C ALA A 145 -13.67 -5.48 4.33
N ALA A 146 -14.54 -4.51 4.09
CA ALA A 146 -15.87 -4.71 3.51
C ALA A 146 -15.83 -5.17 2.03
N GLY A 147 -14.69 -5.00 1.36
CA GLY A 147 -14.44 -5.47 0.00
C GLY A 147 -13.92 -6.89 -0.10
N GLN A 148 -13.55 -7.52 1.01
CA GLN A 148 -12.96 -8.85 0.98
C GLN A 148 -14.01 -9.92 0.64
N CYS A 149 -13.69 -10.78 -0.31
CA CYS A 149 -14.49 -11.95 -0.64
C CYS A 149 -14.42 -12.99 0.46
N ARG A 150 -15.51 -13.75 0.64
CA ARG A 150 -15.50 -14.89 1.55
C ARG A 150 -14.57 -15.98 1.01
N PRO A 151 -14.06 -16.89 1.86
CA PRO A 151 -13.30 -18.06 1.40
C PRO A 151 -14.08 -18.82 0.31
N GLY A 152 -13.42 -19.06 -0.83
CA GLY A 152 -14.01 -19.73 -2.00
C GLY A 152 -14.89 -18.86 -2.91
N GLU A 153 -15.16 -17.61 -2.55
CA GLU A 153 -15.92 -16.68 -3.38
C GLU A 153 -15.03 -15.98 -4.41
N ALA A 154 -15.50 -15.91 -5.66
CA ALA A 154 -14.77 -15.24 -6.74
C ALA A 154 -14.86 -13.71 -6.61
N VAL A 155 -13.76 -13.02 -6.92
CA VAL A 155 -13.74 -11.55 -7.04
C VAL A 155 -14.70 -11.10 -8.13
N GLY A 156 -15.54 -10.11 -7.84
CA GLY A 156 -16.57 -9.65 -8.77
C GLY A 156 -17.83 -10.50 -8.81
N SER A 157 -18.04 -11.37 -7.81
CA SER A 157 -19.32 -12.05 -7.62
C SER A 157 -20.46 -11.03 -7.39
N PRO A 158 -21.73 -11.46 -7.52
CA PRO A 158 -22.88 -10.61 -7.20
C PRO A 158 -22.94 -10.10 -5.74
N SER A 159 -22.12 -10.59 -4.82
CA SER A 159 -22.06 -10.04 -3.44
C SER A 159 -21.39 -8.67 -3.38
N GLY A 160 -20.67 -8.30 -4.44
CA GLY A 160 -19.96 -7.03 -4.54
C GLY A 160 -18.61 -7.00 -3.81
N CYS A 161 -18.01 -8.16 -3.52
CA CYS A 161 -16.62 -8.22 -3.06
C CYS A 161 -15.65 -7.92 -4.21
N THR A 162 -14.51 -7.32 -3.89
CA THR A 162 -13.60 -6.71 -4.86
C THR A 162 -12.17 -7.21 -4.73
N TRP A 163 -11.85 -7.99 -3.70
CA TRP A 163 -10.56 -8.66 -3.57
C TRP A 163 -10.68 -9.96 -2.76
N GLY A 164 -9.85 -10.94 -3.12
CA GLY A 164 -9.91 -12.31 -2.63
C GLY A 164 -9.19 -12.56 -1.31
N GLU A 165 -8.87 -13.82 -1.04
CA GLU A 165 -8.00 -14.18 0.07
C GLU A 165 -6.60 -13.58 -0.12
N ALA A 166 -6.08 -12.96 0.94
CA ALA A 166 -4.71 -12.45 0.96
C ALA A 166 -3.80 -13.41 1.71
N VAL A 167 -2.77 -13.87 1.02
CA VAL A 167 -1.79 -14.82 1.54
C VAL A 167 -0.50 -14.06 1.85
N ALA A 168 -0.07 -14.06 3.11
CA ALA A 168 1.29 -13.66 3.47
C ALA A 168 2.23 -14.74 2.96
N LEU A 169 2.95 -14.44 1.87
CA LEU A 169 3.90 -15.37 1.28
C LEU A 169 5.15 -15.45 2.15
N ARG A 170 5.61 -14.30 2.64
CA ARG A 170 6.82 -14.24 3.44
C ARG A 170 6.99 -12.93 4.20
N SER A 171 7.61 -13.01 5.36
CA SER A 171 7.92 -11.87 6.21
C SER A 171 9.40 -11.89 6.59
N VAL A 172 10.08 -10.74 6.52
CA VAL A 172 11.50 -10.60 6.85
C VAL A 172 11.72 -9.38 7.75
N ALA A 173 12.77 -9.41 8.56
CA ALA A 173 13.12 -8.26 9.39
C ALA A 173 13.54 -7.08 8.51
N ALA A 174 12.98 -5.89 8.76
CA ALA A 174 13.30 -4.69 7.99
C ALA A 174 14.80 -4.34 8.09
N SER A 175 15.43 -4.62 9.23
CA SER A 175 16.87 -4.42 9.44
C SER A 175 17.74 -5.15 8.42
N CYS A 176 17.35 -6.35 7.99
CA CYS A 176 18.10 -7.08 6.97
C CYS A 176 18.09 -6.31 5.63
N LEU A 177 16.93 -5.78 5.22
CA LEU A 177 16.85 -5.00 3.98
C LEU A 177 17.68 -3.71 4.07
N PHE A 178 17.44 -2.93 5.12
CA PHE A 178 18.04 -1.61 5.25
C PHE A 178 19.55 -1.64 5.50
N ALA A 179 20.01 -2.54 6.36
CA ALA A 179 21.43 -2.63 6.73
C ALA A 179 22.20 -3.63 5.85
N GLU A 180 21.74 -4.89 5.77
CA GLU A 180 22.52 -5.97 5.16
C GLU A 180 22.38 -6.04 3.63
N ARG A 181 21.22 -5.64 3.10
CA ARG A 181 20.95 -5.55 1.65
C ARG A 181 21.08 -4.14 1.10
N LEU A 182 21.60 -3.22 1.91
CA LEU A 182 21.94 -1.86 1.51
C LEU A 182 20.76 -1.07 0.94
N LEU A 183 19.52 -1.41 1.32
CA LEU A 183 18.35 -0.69 0.83
C LEU A 183 18.41 0.80 1.21
N ALA A 184 18.87 1.14 2.42
CA ALA A 184 19.05 2.54 2.83
C ALA A 184 20.00 3.30 1.90
N ALA A 185 21.11 2.68 1.52
CA ALA A 185 22.09 3.28 0.62
C ALA A 185 21.54 3.38 -0.82
N SER A 186 20.72 2.42 -1.25
CA SER A 186 20.03 2.47 -2.53
C SER A 186 19.01 3.61 -2.57
N CYS A 187 18.12 3.69 -1.57
CA CYS A 187 17.15 4.77 -1.43
C CYS A 187 17.83 6.15 -1.48
N LYS A 188 18.93 6.35 -0.75
CA LYS A 188 19.67 7.62 -0.78
C LYS A 188 20.18 8.00 -2.17
N ARG A 189 20.59 7.02 -2.98
CA ARG A 189 21.04 7.26 -4.37
C ARG A 189 19.89 7.55 -5.33
N GLU A 190 18.72 7.01 -5.06
CA GLU A 190 17.51 7.18 -5.88
C GLU A 190 16.59 8.31 -5.36
N GLN A 191 16.93 8.95 -4.24
CA GLN A 191 16.13 10.03 -3.66
C GLN A 191 15.93 11.17 -4.67
N GLY A 192 14.69 11.58 -4.88
CA GLY A 192 14.30 12.56 -5.91
C GLY A 192 14.30 12.02 -7.35
N HIS A 193 14.56 10.74 -7.55
CA HIS A 193 14.67 10.08 -8.85
C HIS A 193 13.80 8.81 -8.88
N ALA A 194 12.47 8.98 -8.90
CA ALA A 194 11.54 7.88 -9.16
C ALA A 194 11.92 7.18 -10.50
N PRO A 195 11.74 5.85 -10.65
CA PRO A 195 10.83 4.97 -9.90
C PRO A 195 11.43 4.19 -8.71
N PHE A 196 12.65 4.50 -8.24
CA PHE A 196 13.33 3.69 -7.20
C PHE A 196 13.52 2.21 -7.59
N ALA A 197 13.71 1.93 -8.88
CA ALA A 197 13.74 0.57 -9.42
C ALA A 197 14.83 -0.31 -8.79
N LYS A 198 16.00 0.24 -8.44
CA LYS A 198 17.07 -0.54 -7.80
C LYS A 198 16.68 -0.93 -6.37
N SER A 199 16.10 -0.01 -5.63
CA SER A 199 15.59 -0.26 -4.28
C SER A 199 14.46 -1.29 -4.30
N ALA A 200 13.56 -1.23 -5.30
CA ALA A 200 12.48 -2.19 -5.45
C ALA A 200 13.01 -3.59 -5.78
N ALA A 201 14.04 -3.70 -6.62
CA ALA A 201 14.69 -4.98 -6.90
C ALA A 201 15.32 -5.59 -5.63
N ILE A 202 15.91 -4.78 -4.74
CA ILE A 202 16.42 -5.25 -3.44
C ILE A 202 15.28 -5.80 -2.57
N LEU A 203 14.16 -5.07 -2.47
CA LEU A 203 12.98 -5.51 -1.72
C LEU A 203 12.47 -6.87 -2.23
N VAL A 204 12.29 -6.99 -3.55
CA VAL A 204 11.80 -8.21 -4.19
C VAL A 204 12.77 -9.38 -3.94
N ALA A 205 14.07 -9.19 -4.15
CA ALA A 205 15.07 -10.24 -3.95
C ALA A 205 15.13 -10.71 -2.48
N ALA A 206 15.08 -9.76 -1.53
CA ALA A 206 15.11 -10.05 -0.11
C ALA A 206 13.94 -10.94 0.34
N LEU A 207 12.75 -10.71 -0.22
CA LEU A 207 11.54 -11.49 0.06
C LEU A 207 11.42 -12.75 -0.80
N ALA A 208 12.06 -12.83 -1.96
CA ALA A 208 12.01 -14.03 -2.81
C ALA A 208 12.86 -15.20 -2.30
N SER A 209 13.89 -14.95 -1.47
CA SER A 209 14.79 -16.01 -0.99
C SER A 209 15.34 -15.74 0.42
N SER A 210 15.65 -16.81 1.16
CA SER A 210 16.41 -16.72 2.43
C SER A 210 17.92 -16.71 2.23
N ASP A 211 18.39 -16.96 1.01
CA ASP A 211 19.80 -17.10 0.65
C ASP A 211 20.48 -15.72 0.47
N PRO A 212 21.43 -15.33 1.35
CA PRO A 212 22.15 -14.06 1.24
C PRO A 212 22.88 -13.86 -0.08
N GLU A 213 23.41 -14.93 -0.68
CA GLU A 213 24.16 -14.87 -1.94
C GLU A 213 23.24 -14.53 -3.13
N LYS A 214 21.93 -14.72 -2.97
CA LYS A 214 20.90 -14.32 -3.93
C LYS A 214 20.24 -12.99 -3.58
N GLY A 215 20.79 -12.25 -2.62
CA GLY A 215 20.20 -11.01 -2.09
C GLY A 215 19.05 -11.23 -1.11
N GLY A 216 18.86 -12.46 -0.64
CA GLY A 216 17.80 -12.86 0.28
C GLY A 216 17.99 -12.39 1.72
N CYS A 217 16.88 -12.31 2.47
CA CYS A 217 16.87 -12.08 3.92
C CYS A 217 16.29 -13.30 4.63
N PRO A 218 16.75 -13.69 5.83
CA PRO A 218 16.12 -14.77 6.59
C PRO A 218 14.69 -14.39 7.00
N ASP A 219 13.85 -15.41 7.23
CA ASP A 219 12.48 -15.20 7.69
C ASP A 219 12.46 -14.48 9.04
N ALA A 220 11.49 -13.59 9.22
CA ALA A 220 11.28 -12.92 10.48
C ALA A 220 10.94 -13.96 11.58
N PRO A 221 11.52 -13.84 12.79
CA PRO A 221 11.17 -14.69 13.92
C PRO A 221 9.67 -14.75 14.16
N ALA A 222 9.15 -15.93 14.51
CA ALA A 222 7.72 -16.12 14.77
C ALA A 222 7.15 -15.15 15.82
N ALA A 223 7.96 -14.70 16.79
CA ALA A 223 7.57 -13.69 17.78
C ALA A 223 7.25 -12.31 17.18
N LEU A 224 7.82 -11.97 16.02
CA LEU A 224 7.51 -10.75 15.27
C LEU A 224 6.37 -10.98 14.24
N SER A 225 6.07 -12.25 13.94
CA SER A 225 5.06 -12.68 12.97
C SER A 225 3.71 -13.06 13.63
N ARG A 226 3.70 -13.45 14.91
CA ARG A 226 2.51 -13.91 15.63
C ARG A 226 2.31 -13.14 16.93
N GLN A 227 1.61 -12.01 16.86
CA GLN A 227 0.70 -11.66 17.95
C GLN A 227 -0.63 -12.36 17.66
N SER A 228 -0.66 -13.67 17.94
CA SER A 228 -1.89 -14.44 17.91
C SER A 228 -2.86 -13.80 18.88
N ILE A 229 -4.03 -13.45 18.36
CA ILE A 229 -5.19 -13.03 19.14
C ILE A 229 -5.48 -14.18 20.12
N MET A 230 -5.10 -14.01 21.39
CA MET A 230 -5.72 -14.77 22.47
C MET A 230 -7.14 -14.22 22.59
N VAL A 231 -8.09 -14.87 21.92
CA VAL A 231 -9.53 -14.70 22.18
C VAL A 231 -9.89 -15.56 23.38
#